data_AF-A0A073IN22-F1
#
_entry.id   AF-A0A073IN22-F1
#
_cell.length_a   1.000
_cell.length_b   1.000
_cell.length_c   1.000
_cell.angle_alpha   90.00
_cell.angle_beta   90.00
_cell.angle_gamma   90.00
#
_symmetry.space_group_name_H-M   'P 1'
#
loop_
_entity.id
_entity.type
_entity.pdbx_description
1 polymer ?
#
loop_
_entity_poly.entity_id
_entity_poly.type
_entity_poly.pdbx_seq_one_letter_code
_entity_poly.pdbx_strand_id
1 'polypeptide(L)'
;MGEKVHPSDLVDFFKFIISKSENGLAILLGIAPPPGAVQMYEMLGGNKVEYGVRIDGGEKIPQAQRILESVEHLEDIISAVGGWREIHAATLKFKADYPDQWKILETHALFVRPGGLLRDGQGGMSAIICRRHSDITPKTLRRRYKKILRALAIFLLSWSYSDGFNLNYFPKHKRLN
;
A
#
# COMPACT_ATOMS: atom_id res chain seq x y z
N MET A 1 -6.97 -23.05 -6.65
CA MET A 1 -6.15 -22.52 -7.75
C MET A 1 -6.09 -21.02 -7.50
N GLY A 2 -4.99 -20.51 -6.93
CA GLY A 2 -4.94 -19.14 -6.42
C GLY A 2 -5.02 -18.13 -7.55
N GLU A 3 -5.92 -17.15 -7.43
CA GLU A 3 -6.01 -16.03 -8.36
C GLU A 3 -4.66 -15.29 -8.38
N LYS A 4 -4.15 -15.01 -9.58
CA LYS A 4 -2.85 -14.35 -9.72
C LYS A 4 -3.03 -12.87 -9.36
N VAL A 5 -2.52 -12.47 -8.20
CA VAL A 5 -2.45 -11.05 -7.82
C VAL A 5 -1.61 -10.28 -8.82
N HIS A 6 -2.17 -9.23 -9.41
CA HIS A 6 -1.46 -8.35 -10.32
C HIS A 6 -0.72 -7.24 -9.56
N PRO A 7 0.38 -6.70 -10.11
CA PRO A 7 1.07 -5.56 -9.51
C PRO A 7 0.17 -4.32 -9.32
N SER A 8 -0.90 -4.17 -10.12
CA SER A 8 -1.89 -3.10 -9.95
C SER A 8 -2.62 -3.21 -8.61
N ASP A 9 -3.01 -4.42 -8.24
CA ASP A 9 -3.85 -4.69 -7.07
C ASP A 9 -3.04 -4.41 -5.80
N LEU A 10 -1.77 -4.81 -5.80
CA LEU A 10 -0.83 -4.46 -4.74
C LEU A 10 -0.53 -2.97 -4.65
N VAL A 11 -0.43 -2.26 -5.79
CA VAL A 11 -0.27 -0.81 -5.77
C VAL A 11 -1.47 -0.15 -5.11
N ASP A 12 -2.68 -0.59 -5.43
CA ASP A 12 -3.89 -0.06 -4.85
C ASP A 12 -4.04 -0.43 -3.37
N PHE A 13 -3.64 -1.66 -2.98
CA PHE A 13 -3.53 -2.09 -1.59
C PHE A 13 -2.54 -1.22 -0.79
N PHE A 14 -1.30 -1.04 -1.26
CA PHE A 14 -0.33 -0.20 -0.55
C PHE A 14 -0.80 1.25 -0.45
N LYS A 15 -1.40 1.76 -1.52
CA LYS A 15 -1.98 3.10 -1.51
C LYS A 15 -3.13 3.19 -0.50
N PHE A 16 -3.99 2.18 -0.41
CA PHE A 16 -5.06 2.10 0.58
C PHE A 16 -4.47 2.16 1.99
N ILE A 17 -3.55 1.27 2.35
CA ILE A 17 -2.92 1.24 3.69
C ILE A 17 -2.25 2.58 4.03
N ILE A 18 -1.42 3.12 3.13
CA ILE A 18 -0.67 4.37 3.37
C ILE A 18 -1.59 5.59 3.51
N SER A 19 -2.69 5.63 2.74
CA SER A 19 -3.56 6.81 2.70
C SER A 19 -4.72 6.78 3.69
N LYS A 20 -5.15 5.59 4.13
CA LYS A 20 -6.31 5.42 5.00
C LYS A 20 -5.96 5.14 6.45
N SER A 21 -4.75 4.66 6.73
CA SER A 21 -4.28 4.46 8.11
C SER A 21 -3.38 5.60 8.56
N GLU A 22 -3.60 6.08 9.78
CA GLU A 22 -2.73 7.04 10.46
C GLU A 22 -1.29 6.50 10.60
N ASN A 23 -1.11 5.18 10.64
CA ASN A 23 0.20 4.54 10.79
C ASN A 23 0.58 3.69 9.58
N GLY A 24 0.03 3.98 8.39
CA GLY A 24 0.17 3.11 7.20
C GLY A 24 1.60 2.67 6.87
N LEU A 25 2.60 3.55 6.94
CA LEU A 25 4.00 3.14 6.73
C LEU A 25 4.56 2.29 7.88
N ALA A 26 4.21 2.61 9.13
CA ALA A 26 4.62 1.82 10.28
C ALA A 26 3.98 0.42 10.26
N ILE A 27 2.76 0.30 9.75
CA ILE A 27 2.09 -0.98 9.50
C ILE A 27 2.86 -1.76 8.43
N LEU A 28 3.16 -1.16 7.27
CA LEU A 28 3.91 -1.87 6.21
C LEU A 28 5.31 -2.32 6.67
N LEU A 29 5.94 -1.58 7.60
CA LEU A 29 7.22 -1.94 8.20
C LEU A 29 7.12 -2.96 9.34
N GLY A 30 5.91 -3.37 9.75
CA GLY A 30 5.69 -4.24 10.90
C GLY A 30 6.01 -3.61 12.27
N ILE A 31 6.12 -2.28 12.33
CA ILE A 31 6.32 -1.52 13.57
C ILE A 31 4.99 -1.35 14.32
N ALA A 32 3.90 -1.18 13.56
CA ALA A 32 2.54 -1.16 14.07
C ALA A 32 1.79 -2.44 13.65
N PRO A 33 0.81 -2.92 14.43
CA PRO A 33 0.07 -4.12 14.08
C PRO A 33 -0.74 -3.94 12.79
N PRO A 34 -0.90 -5.00 11.97
CA PRO A 34 -1.84 -4.99 10.85
C PRO A 34 -3.27 -4.67 11.29
N PRO A 35 -4.04 -3.94 10.49
CA PRO A 35 -5.45 -3.69 10.79
C PRO A 35 -6.24 -4.99 10.70
N GLY A 36 -7.19 -5.19 11.61
CA GLY A 36 -8.17 -6.28 11.50
C GLY A 36 -9.30 -5.94 10.52
N ALA A 37 -10.13 -6.93 10.17
CA ALA A 37 -11.25 -6.80 9.25
C ALA A 37 -12.18 -5.60 9.56
N VAL A 38 -12.52 -5.38 10.83
CA VAL A 38 -13.36 -4.24 11.26
C VAL A 38 -12.68 -2.89 10.97
N GLN A 39 -11.39 -2.77 11.28
CA GLN A 39 -10.63 -1.55 11.03
C GLN A 39 -10.46 -1.30 9.53
N MET A 40 -10.23 -2.35 8.74
CA MET A 40 -10.17 -2.25 7.28
C MET A 40 -11.51 -1.81 6.68
N TYR A 41 -12.63 -2.33 7.20
CA TYR A 41 -13.97 -1.89 6.82
C TYR A 41 -14.21 -0.41 7.14
N GLU A 42 -13.80 0.06 8.33
CA GLU A 42 -13.87 1.47 8.69
C GLU A 42 -13.01 2.36 7.78
N MET A 43 -11.80 1.90 7.43
CA MET A 43 -10.88 2.59 6.51
C MET A 43 -11.46 2.73 5.08
N LEU A 44 -12.29 1.79 4.64
CA LEU A 44 -13.06 1.86 3.38
C LEU A 44 -14.20 2.90 3.43
N GLY A 45 -14.52 3.41 4.63
CA GLY A 45 -15.59 4.38 4.86
C GLY A 45 -16.80 3.81 5.60
N GLY A 46 -16.72 2.56 6.07
CA GLY A 46 -17.76 1.89 6.84
C GLY A 46 -19.12 1.88 6.14
N ASN A 47 -20.19 1.81 6.95
CA ASN A 47 -21.55 2.12 6.49
C ASN A 47 -21.63 3.62 6.19
N LYS A 48 -21.22 4.04 5.00
CA LYS A 48 -21.75 5.30 4.46
C LYS A 48 -23.25 5.13 4.40
N VAL A 49 -23.96 5.90 5.22
CA VAL A 49 -25.41 6.03 5.12
C VAL A 49 -25.69 6.60 3.73
N GLU A 50 -25.96 5.73 2.76
CA GLU A 50 -26.56 6.15 1.51
C GLU A 50 -27.91 6.76 1.86
N TYR A 51 -28.00 8.09 1.79
CA TYR A 51 -29.27 8.80 1.74
C TYR A 51 -29.95 8.48 0.41
N GLY A 52 -30.44 7.24 0.27
CA GLY A 52 -30.99 6.70 -0.96
C GLY A 52 -31.87 5.49 -0.69
N VAL A 53 -33.17 5.76 -0.53
CA VAL A 53 -34.31 4.83 -0.66
C VAL A 53 -34.25 3.53 0.15
N ARG A 54 -35.04 3.49 1.23
CA ARG A 54 -35.45 2.22 1.86
C ARG A 54 -36.22 1.39 0.82
N ILE A 55 -35.58 0.38 0.25
CA ILE A 55 -36.29 -0.68 -0.48
C ILE A 55 -36.91 -1.59 0.60
N ASP A 56 -38.21 -1.43 0.82
CA ASP A 56 -38.99 -2.33 1.68
C ASP A 56 -39.01 -3.72 1.02
N GLY A 57 -38.38 -4.71 1.67
CA GLY A 57 -38.35 -6.10 1.22
C GLY A 57 -36.97 -6.78 1.12
N GLY A 58 -35.87 -6.04 1.30
CA GLY A 58 -34.53 -6.63 1.32
C GLY A 58 -34.23 -7.39 2.61
N GLU A 59 -33.81 -8.65 2.52
CA GLU A 59 -33.31 -9.42 3.66
C GLU A 59 -32.14 -8.67 4.32
N LYS A 60 -32.23 -8.40 5.62
CA LYS A 60 -31.20 -7.63 6.34
C LYS A 60 -29.94 -8.48 6.45
N ILE A 61 -28.99 -8.30 5.52
CA ILE A 61 -27.66 -8.90 5.62
C ILE A 61 -27.03 -8.51 6.98
N PRO A 62 -26.64 -9.48 7.83
CA PRO A 62 -26.01 -9.20 9.12
C PRO A 62 -24.76 -8.33 8.98
N GLN A 63 -24.53 -7.40 9.92
CA GLN A 63 -23.40 -6.48 9.87
C GLN A 63 -22.04 -7.20 9.78
N ALA A 64 -21.90 -8.35 10.45
CA ALA A 64 -20.69 -9.16 10.39
C ALA A 64 -20.40 -9.68 8.97
N GLN A 65 -21.44 -10.12 8.26
CA GLN A 65 -21.32 -10.59 6.88
C GLN A 65 -20.92 -9.44 5.95
N ARG A 66 -21.52 -8.25 6.11
CA ARG A 66 -21.13 -7.07 5.33
C ARG A 66 -19.67 -6.67 5.53
N ILE A 67 -19.18 -6.74 6.76
CA ILE A 67 -17.77 -6.43 7.07
C ILE A 67 -16.86 -7.40 6.32
N LEU A 68 -17.12 -8.70 6.41
CA LEU A 68 -16.31 -9.73 5.76
C LEU A 68 -16.30 -9.58 4.24
N GLU A 69 -17.48 -9.47 3.62
CA GLU A 69 -17.62 -9.30 2.16
C GLU A 69 -16.93 -8.01 1.66
N SER A 70 -16.94 -6.94 2.47
CA SER A 70 -16.32 -5.66 2.08
C SER A 70 -14.79 -5.68 2.09
N VAL A 71 -14.17 -6.56 2.88
CA VAL A 71 -12.70 -6.65 3.02
C VAL A 71 -12.11 -7.89 2.36
N GLU A 72 -12.94 -8.81 1.87
CA GLU A 72 -12.54 -10.09 1.26
C GLU A 72 -11.44 -9.91 0.21
N HIS A 73 -11.61 -8.98 -0.72
CA HIS A 73 -10.61 -8.68 -1.74
C HIS A 73 -9.23 -8.26 -1.16
N LEU A 74 -9.22 -7.53 -0.04
CA LEU A 74 -7.97 -7.13 0.61
C LEU A 74 -7.30 -8.32 1.29
N GLU A 75 -8.08 -9.17 1.97
CA GLU A 75 -7.61 -10.42 2.58
C GLU A 75 -7.07 -11.40 1.53
N ASP A 76 -7.71 -11.48 0.36
CA ASP A 76 -7.23 -12.29 -0.76
C ASP A 76 -5.87 -11.81 -1.28
N ILE A 77 -5.69 -10.49 -1.45
CA ILE A 77 -4.40 -9.92 -1.82
C ILE A 77 -3.34 -10.28 -0.77
N ILE A 78 -3.65 -10.09 0.52
CA ILE A 78 -2.74 -10.36 1.63
C ILE A 78 -2.35 -11.84 1.64
N SER A 79 -3.33 -12.74 1.54
CA SER A 79 -3.14 -14.19 1.54
C SER A 79 -2.28 -14.64 0.35
N ALA A 80 -2.57 -14.13 -0.84
CA ALA A 80 -1.88 -14.52 -2.07
C ALA A 80 -0.40 -14.09 -2.12
N VAL A 81 0.01 -13.09 -1.34
CA VAL A 81 1.43 -12.69 -1.20
C VAL A 81 2.13 -13.29 0.02
N GLY A 82 1.52 -14.27 0.69
CA GLY A 82 2.13 -14.95 1.85
C GLY A 82 1.83 -14.29 3.19
N GLY A 83 0.87 -13.37 3.24
CA GLY A 83 0.40 -12.71 4.45
C GLY A 83 1.22 -11.50 4.89
N TRP A 84 0.79 -10.88 5.99
CA TRP A 84 1.44 -9.69 6.56
C TRP A 84 2.92 -9.88 6.89
N ARG A 85 3.32 -11.08 7.30
CA ARG A 85 4.73 -11.39 7.60
C ARG A 85 5.62 -11.16 6.38
N GLU A 86 5.19 -11.61 5.20
CA GLU A 86 5.94 -11.46 3.96
C GLU A 86 5.96 -10.02 3.48
N ILE A 87 4.82 -9.33 3.60
CA ILE A 87 4.69 -7.89 3.32
C ILE A 87 5.69 -7.10 4.18
N HIS A 88 5.76 -7.36 5.49
CA HIS A 88 6.68 -6.68 6.39
C HIS A 88 8.15 -6.94 6.00
N ALA A 89 8.51 -8.20 5.77
CA ALA A 89 9.87 -8.59 5.44
C ALA A 89 10.33 -7.93 4.11
N ALA A 90 9.49 -8.01 3.07
CA ALA A 90 9.78 -7.40 1.78
C ALA A 90 9.89 -5.88 1.87
N THR A 91 9.01 -5.24 2.66
CA THR A 91 9.03 -3.78 2.83
C THR A 91 10.28 -3.31 3.57
N LEU A 92 10.67 -4.01 4.65
CA LEU A 92 11.91 -3.73 5.38
C LEU A 92 13.13 -3.87 4.47
N LYS A 93 13.17 -4.91 3.66
CA LYS A 93 14.26 -5.10 2.69
C LYS A 93 14.25 -4.03 1.61
N PHE A 94 13.10 -3.69 1.05
CA PHE A 94 12.98 -2.64 0.05
C PHE A 94 13.47 -1.29 0.60
N LYS A 95 13.17 -0.98 1.87
CA LYS A 95 13.69 0.21 2.56
C LYS A 95 15.23 0.19 2.65
N ALA A 96 15.82 -0.96 2.95
CA ALA A 96 17.27 -1.12 3.05
C ALA A 96 17.97 -1.04 1.69
N ASP A 97 17.40 -1.68 0.66
CA ASP A 97 17.99 -1.78 -0.68
C ASP A 97 17.79 -0.48 -1.50
N TYR A 98 16.70 0.27 -1.24
CA TYR A 98 16.34 1.48 -1.99
C TYR A 98 16.00 2.69 -1.07
N PRO A 99 16.95 3.15 -0.23
CA PRO A 99 16.69 4.18 0.79
C PRO A 99 16.22 5.52 0.20
N ASP A 100 16.74 5.91 -0.98
CA ASP A 100 16.33 7.16 -1.64
C ASP A 100 14.87 7.12 -2.12
N GLN A 101 14.43 5.98 -2.64
CA GLN A 101 13.05 5.78 -3.06
C GLN A 101 12.12 5.74 -1.85
N TRP A 102 12.57 5.09 -0.78
CA TRP A 102 11.85 5.02 0.49
C TRP A 102 11.64 6.41 1.10
N LYS A 103 12.66 7.27 1.09
CA LYS A 103 12.55 8.65 1.59
C LYS A 103 11.49 9.47 0.86
N ILE A 104 11.33 9.27 -0.45
CA ILE A 104 10.25 9.90 -1.24
C ILE A 104 8.88 9.37 -0.80
N LEU A 105 8.77 8.07 -0.53
CA LEU A 105 7.54 7.44 -0.04
C LEU A 105 7.15 7.98 1.34
N GLU A 106 8.09 8.05 2.28
CA GLU A 106 7.91 8.65 3.63
C GLU A 106 7.43 10.09 3.54
N THR A 107 8.11 10.89 2.73
CA THR A 107 7.74 12.28 2.46
C THR A 107 6.30 12.34 1.95
N HIS A 108 5.95 11.59 0.91
CA HIS A 108 4.60 11.63 0.35
C HIS A 108 3.52 11.17 1.35
N ALA A 109 3.79 10.13 2.14
CA ALA A 109 2.85 9.61 3.15
C ALA A 109 2.58 10.60 4.28
N LEU A 110 3.54 11.45 4.63
CA LEU A 110 3.38 12.50 5.64
C LEU A 110 2.54 13.68 5.11
N PHE A 111 2.68 14.03 3.84
CA PHE A 111 2.18 15.30 3.29
C PHE A 111 0.85 15.22 2.53
N VAL A 112 0.37 14.03 2.13
CA VAL A 112 -0.81 13.88 1.23
C VAL A 112 -2.02 13.22 1.91
N ARG A 113 -2.01 13.08 3.24
CA ARG A 113 -3.13 12.47 3.99
C ARG A 113 -4.42 13.31 3.94
N PRO A 114 -5.61 12.68 3.97
CA PRO A 114 -6.85 13.37 4.30
C PRO A 114 -6.71 13.93 5.73
N GLY A 115 -6.75 15.25 5.90
CA GLY A 115 -6.47 15.91 7.19
C GLY A 115 -5.00 16.33 7.40
N GLY A 116 -4.13 16.15 6.40
CA GLY A 116 -2.78 16.72 6.43
C GLY A 116 -2.83 18.25 6.59
N LEU A 117 -2.02 18.77 7.51
CA LEU A 117 -1.97 20.18 7.88
C LEU A 117 -1.68 21.08 6.65
N LEU A 118 -2.58 22.07 6.48
CA LEU A 118 -2.48 23.30 5.68
C LEU A 118 -2.89 23.27 4.19
N ARG A 119 -4.11 23.77 3.94
CA ARG A 119 -4.44 24.59 2.76
C ARG A 119 -4.15 26.06 3.12
N ASP A 120 -2.96 26.56 2.85
CA ASP A 120 -2.55 27.95 3.16
C ASP A 120 -2.77 28.95 2.02
N GLY A 121 -3.43 28.53 0.93
CA GLY A 121 -3.63 29.39 -0.25
C GLY A 121 -2.37 29.63 -1.10
N GLN A 122 -1.20 29.08 -0.75
CA GLN A 122 0.06 29.18 -1.52
C GLN A 122 0.44 27.91 -2.30
N GLY A 123 -0.49 26.96 -2.49
CA GLY A 123 -0.27 25.75 -3.31
C GLY A 123 0.03 24.47 -2.51
N GLY A 124 -0.06 24.51 -1.18
CA GLY A 124 -0.02 23.33 -0.29
C GLY A 124 1.36 22.66 -0.14
N MET A 125 1.44 21.65 0.74
CA MET A 125 2.67 20.92 1.11
C MET A 125 3.48 20.33 -0.06
N SER A 126 2.85 20.14 -1.24
CA SER A 126 3.56 19.78 -2.45
C SER A 126 4.63 20.82 -2.80
N ALA A 127 4.30 22.11 -2.68
CA ALA A 127 5.23 23.22 -2.91
C ALA A 127 6.38 23.26 -1.89
N ILE A 128 6.17 22.81 -0.64
CA ILE A 128 7.22 22.72 0.40
C ILE A 128 8.21 21.60 0.09
N ILE A 129 7.75 20.46 -0.40
CA ILE A 129 8.62 19.36 -0.87
C ILE A 129 9.41 19.80 -2.11
N CYS A 130 8.77 20.51 -3.05
CA CYS A 130 9.43 21.11 -4.20
C CYS A 130 10.46 22.19 -3.82
N ARG A 131 10.26 22.90 -2.69
CA ARG A 131 11.26 23.84 -2.16
C ARG A 131 12.44 23.16 -1.46
N ARG A 132 12.24 21.99 -0.83
CA ARG A 132 13.32 21.16 -0.25
C ARG A 132 14.10 20.35 -1.28
N HIS A 133 13.45 20.01 -2.39
CA HIS A 133 14.06 19.35 -3.54
C HIS A 133 13.84 20.26 -4.74
N SER A 134 14.73 21.24 -4.91
CA SER A 134 14.66 22.36 -5.86
C SER A 134 14.28 21.99 -7.31
N ASP A 135 14.37 20.72 -7.68
CA ASP A 135 14.17 20.23 -9.06
C ASP A 135 12.93 19.34 -9.26
N ILE A 136 12.05 19.17 -8.26
CA ILE A 136 10.92 18.23 -8.38
C ILE A 136 9.60 18.99 -8.31
N THR A 137 8.79 18.98 -9.37
CA THR A 137 7.42 19.54 -9.36
C THR A 137 6.39 18.59 -8.71
N PRO A 138 5.22 19.08 -8.24
CA PRO A 138 4.18 18.23 -7.62
C PRO A 138 3.66 17.11 -8.55
N LYS A 139 3.57 17.41 -9.86
CA LYS A 139 3.18 16.43 -10.89
C LYS A 139 4.22 15.32 -11.01
N THR A 140 5.50 15.66 -10.90
CA THR A 140 6.61 14.70 -10.88
C THR A 140 6.60 13.86 -9.60
N LEU A 141 6.26 14.46 -8.45
CA LEU A 141 6.14 13.74 -7.17
C LEU A 141 5.05 12.66 -7.20
N ARG A 142 3.82 12.97 -7.64
CA ARG A 142 2.74 11.97 -7.76
C ARG A 142 3.09 10.84 -8.72
N ARG A 143 3.73 11.16 -9.85
CA ARG A 143 4.19 10.16 -10.83
C ARG A 143 5.30 9.27 -10.25
N ARG A 144 6.26 9.86 -9.52
CA ARG A 144 7.32 9.12 -8.83
C ARG A 144 6.74 8.23 -7.73
N TYR A 145 5.82 8.73 -6.91
CA TYR A 145 5.12 7.94 -5.89
C TYR A 145 4.46 6.69 -6.48
N LYS A 146 3.68 6.83 -7.57
CA LYS A 146 3.07 5.67 -8.25
C LYS A 146 4.12 4.69 -8.78
N LYS A 147 5.25 5.18 -9.29
CA LYS A 147 6.35 4.31 -9.76
C LYS A 147 7.01 3.56 -8.60
N ILE A 148 7.21 4.21 -7.45
CA ILE A 148 7.81 3.59 -6.26
C ILE A 148 6.88 2.51 -5.71
N LEU A 149 5.57 2.77 -5.58
CA LEU A 149 4.61 1.75 -5.18
C LEU A 149 4.59 0.56 -6.14
N ARG A 150 4.71 0.82 -7.45
CA ARG A 150 4.79 -0.25 -8.44
C ARG A 150 6.09 -1.05 -8.31
N ALA A 151 7.21 -0.39 -8.02
CA ALA A 151 8.48 -1.06 -7.76
C ALA A 151 8.39 -1.95 -6.51
N LEU A 152 7.79 -1.45 -5.43
CA LEU A 152 7.54 -2.22 -4.21
C LEU A 152 6.61 -3.43 -4.48
N ALA A 153 5.55 -3.25 -5.27
CA ALA A 153 4.65 -4.34 -5.64
C ALA A 153 5.36 -5.44 -6.45
N ILE A 154 6.17 -5.06 -7.44
CA ILE A 154 6.97 -6.00 -8.22
C ILE A 154 8.00 -6.69 -7.32
N PHE A 155 8.65 -5.94 -6.43
CA PHE A 155 9.62 -6.46 -5.48
C PHE A 155 9.00 -7.51 -4.57
N LEU A 156 7.85 -7.19 -3.95
CA LEU A 156 7.11 -8.13 -3.09
C LEU A 156 6.72 -9.40 -3.86
N LEU A 157 6.16 -9.28 -5.07
CA LEU A 157 5.80 -10.46 -5.87
C LEU A 157 7.04 -11.30 -6.22
N SER A 158 8.15 -10.65 -6.59
CA SER A 158 9.39 -11.39 -6.90
C SER A 158 9.96 -12.14 -5.70
N TRP A 159 9.67 -11.66 -4.49
CA TRP A 159 10.03 -12.31 -3.23
C TRP A 159 9.03 -13.41 -2.84
N SER A 160 7.73 -13.15 -2.89
CA SER A 160 6.68 -14.10 -2.51
C SER A 160 6.63 -15.33 -3.40
N TYR A 161 7.00 -15.20 -4.68
CA TYR A 161 7.12 -16.34 -5.59
C TYR A 161 8.44 -17.12 -5.47
N SER A 162 9.42 -16.60 -4.73
CA SER A 162 10.74 -17.22 -4.60
C SER A 162 10.82 -18.36 -3.58
N ASP A 163 9.76 -18.58 -2.79
CA ASP A 163 9.63 -19.72 -1.85
C ASP A 163 9.44 -21.10 -2.55
N GLY A 164 9.49 -21.14 -3.88
CA GLY A 164 9.56 -22.38 -4.66
C GLY A 164 10.56 -22.39 -5.83
N PHE A 165 11.01 -21.23 -6.29
CA PHE A 165 12.07 -21.11 -7.30
C PHE A 165 12.99 -19.95 -6.95
N ASN A 166 14.22 -20.30 -6.57
CA ASN A 166 15.25 -19.36 -6.20
C ASN A 166 15.70 -18.57 -7.45
N LEU A 167 15.14 -17.38 -7.65
CA LEU A 167 15.59 -16.42 -8.69
C LEU A 167 17.03 -15.90 -8.43
N ASN A 168 17.63 -16.26 -7.30
CA ASN A 168 19.03 -15.98 -6.97
C ASN A 168 20.03 -17.02 -7.52
N TYR A 169 19.68 -17.83 -8.54
CA TYR A 169 20.70 -18.55 -9.29
C TYR A 169 21.53 -17.56 -10.12
N PHE A 170 22.56 -17.00 -9.49
CA PHE A 170 23.68 -16.39 -10.18
C PHE A 170 24.66 -17.52 -10.51
N PRO A 171 24.86 -17.90 -11.79
CA PRO A 171 25.89 -18.87 -12.13
C PRO A 171 27.23 -18.35 -11.63
N LYS A 172 27.97 -19.19 -10.90
CA LYS A 172 29.31 -18.85 -10.42
C LYS A 172 30.13 -18.38 -11.63
N HIS A 173 30.57 -17.12 -11.61
CA HIS A 173 31.57 -16.65 -12.54
C HIS A 173 32.81 -17.55 -12.41
N LYS A 174 33.04 -18.41 -13.41
CA LYS A 174 34.36 -19.02 -13.59
C LYS A 174 35.31 -17.85 -13.84
N ARG A 175 36.20 -17.58 -12.88
CA ARG A 175 37.40 -16.80 -13.16
C ARG A 175 38.18 -17.59 -14.20
N LEU A 176 38.25 -17.07 -15.42
CA LEU A 176 39.23 -17.48 -16.40
C LEU A 176 40.58 -17.02 -15.84
N ASN A 177 41.38 -17.97 -15.37
CA ASN A 177 42.83 -17.83 -15.31
C ASN A 177 43.39 -18.36 -16.63
#